data_AF-A0A7W4C958-F1
#
_entry.id   AF-A0A7W4C958-F1
#
_cell.length_a   1.000
_cell.length_b   1.000
_cell.length_c   1.000
_cell.angle_alpha   90.00
_cell.angle_beta   90.00
_cell.angle_gamma   90.00
#
_symmetry.space_group_name_H-M   'P 1'
#
loop_
_entity.id
_entity.type
_entity.pdbx_description
1 polymer ?
#
loop_
_entity_poly.entity_id
_entity_poly.type
_entity_poly.pdbx_seq_one_letter_code
_entity_poly.pdbx_strand_id
1 'polypeptide(L)' 'MECPACEEHIGWEWVEEAAIEPNEEFDCPECQETLMYTIDEGTYYGAQHKTVEVVDA' A
#
# COMPACT_ATOMS: atom_id res chain seq x y z
N MET A 1 -4.27 -5.05 -2.49
CA MET A 1 -4.49 -3.61 -2.22
C MET A 1 -4.70 -2.94 -3.56
N GLU A 2 -5.49 -1.88 -3.69
CA GLU A 2 -5.78 -1.27 -4.99
C GLU A 2 -5.11 0.10 -5.10
N CYS A 3 -4.41 0.36 -6.20
CA CYS A 3 -3.80 1.67 -6.45
C CYS A 3 -4.90 2.74 -6.62
N PRO A 4 -4.91 3.84 -5.85
CA PRO A 4 -5.93 4.88 -6.00
C PRO A 4 -5.85 5.64 -7.32
N ALA A 5 -4.69 5.61 -8.00
CA ALA A 5 -4.44 6.38 -9.21
C ALA A 5 -4.82 5.63 -10.50
N CYS A 6 -4.52 4.32 -10.57
CA CYS A 6 -4.80 3.51 -11.76
C CYS A 6 -5.86 2.42 -11.53
N GLU A 7 -6.39 2.31 -10.31
CA GLU A 7 -7.37 1.28 -9.89
C GLU A 7 -6.84 -0.16 -10.02
N GLU A 8 -5.56 -0.36 -10.32
CA GLU A 8 -4.97 -1.67 -10.52
C GLU A 8 -4.61 -2.34 -9.19
N HIS A 9 -4.74 -3.66 -9.14
CA HIS A 9 -4.53 -4.41 -7.91
C HIS A 9 -3.04 -4.67 -7.63
N ILE A 10 -2.53 -4.07 -6.56
CA ILE A 10 -1.21 -4.31 -5.98
C ILE A 10 -1.28 -5.55 -5.07
N GLY A 11 -0.67 -6.64 -5.53
CA GLY A 11 -0.56 -7.89 -4.78
C GLY A 11 0.30 -7.75 -3.53
N TRP A 12 -0.09 -8.40 -2.43
CA TRP A 12 0.70 -8.40 -1.19
C TRP A 12 2.04 -9.13 -1.36
N GLU A 13 2.06 -10.18 -2.17
CA GLU A 13 3.28 -10.92 -2.51
C GLU A 13 4.35 -9.98 -3.09
N TRP A 14 3.95 -9.07 -4.00
CA TRP A 14 4.86 -8.07 -4.56
C TRP A 14 5.40 -7.10 -3.51
N VAL A 15 4.55 -6.64 -2.58
CA VAL A 15 4.95 -5.73 -1.50
C VAL A 15 5.97 -6.39 -0.56
N GLU A 16 5.75 -7.67 -0.24
CA GLU A 16 6.69 -8.46 0.57
C GLU A 16 8.01 -8.74 -0.17
N GLU A 17 7.95 -9.08 -1.46
CA GLU A 17 9.13 -9.31 -2.30
C GLU A 17 9.97 -8.03 -2.49
N ALA A 18 9.30 -6.88 -2.63
CA ALA A 18 9.94 -5.57 -2.70
C ALA A 18 10.41 -5.05 -1.34
N ALA A 19 10.11 -5.77 -0.24
CA ALA A 19 10.45 -5.42 1.14
C ALA A 19 9.97 -4.02 1.56
N ILE A 20 8.82 -3.58 1.04
CA ILE A 20 8.28 -2.24 1.32
C ILE A 20 7.70 -2.22 2.73
N GLU A 21 8.16 -1.31 3.57
CA GLU A 21 7.67 -1.15 4.94
C GLU A 21 6.42 -0.25 5.01
N PRO A 22 5.58 -0.38 6.06
CA PRO A 22 4.47 0.55 6.26
C PRO A 22 4.99 1.96 6.51
N ASN A 23 4.32 2.95 5.92
CA ASN A 23 4.73 4.36 5.85
C ASN A 23 6.01 4.61 5.02
N GLU A 24 6.41 3.65 4.19
CA GLU A 24 7.44 3.84 3.17
C GLU A 24 6.81 4.24 1.84
N GLU A 25 7.46 5.19 1.15
CA GLU A 25 7.08 5.62 -0.19
C GLU A 25 7.55 4.58 -1.22
N PHE A 26 6.67 4.16 -2.12
CA PHE A 26 6.98 3.22 -3.17
C PHE A 26 6.21 3.54 -4.45
N ASP A 27 6.76 3.18 -5.61
CA ASP A 27 6.09 3.42 -6.88
C ASP A 27 5.18 2.25 -7.24
N CYS A 28 3.96 2.56 -7.70
CA CYS A 28 3.07 1.56 -8.25
C CYS A 28 3.73 0.84 -9.45
N PRO A 29 3.75 -0.50 -9.50
CA PRO A 29 4.40 -1.23 -10.60
C PRO A 29 3.77 -0.98 -11.98
N GLU A 30 2.53 -0.47 -12.01
CA GLU A 30 1.72 -0.34 -13.22
C GLU A 30 1.71 1.10 -13.75
N CYS A 31 1.43 2.08 -12.88
CA CYS A 31 1.36 3.50 -13.27
C CYS A 31 2.57 4.34 -12.83
N GLN A 32 3.48 3.78 -12.01
CA GLN A 32 4.62 4.50 -11.40
C GLN A 32 4.21 5.71 -10.55
N GLU A 33 2.97 5.73 -10.04
CA GLU A 33 2.55 6.72 -9.05
C GLU A 33 3.19 6.42 -7.69
N THR A 34 3.64 7.45 -6.98
CA THR A 34 4.22 7.31 -5.65
C THR A 34 3.11 7.13 -4.61
N LEU A 35 3.12 5.95 -3.99
CA LEU A 35 2.15 5.49 -3.01
C LEU A 35 2.82 5.27 -1.66
N MET A 36 1.99 5.24 -0.62
CA MET A 36 2.38 4.83 0.73
C MET A 36 1.25 4.01 1.32
N TYR A 37 1.61 2.90 1.98
CA TYR A 37 0.62 2.08 2.67
C TYR A 37 0.80 2.14 4.18
N THR A 38 -0.30 2.11 4.92
CA THR A 38 -0.33 2.13 6.39
C THR A 38 -1.02 0.88 6.91
N ILE A 39 -0.61 0.44 8.11
CA ILE A 39 -1.22 -0.68 8.80
C ILE A 39 -1.87 -0.14 10.07
N ASP A 40 -3.20 -0.15 10.11
CA ASP A 40 -3.95 0.16 11.31
C ASP A 40 -4.03 -1.10 12.19
N GLU A 41 -3.19 -1.16 13.22
CA GLU A 41 -3.19 -2.23 14.23
C GLU A 41 -4.31 -2.03 15.30
N GLY A 42 -5.17 -1.04 15.12
CA GLY A 42 -6.07 -0.50 16.14
C GLY A 42 -7.44 -1.17 16.30
N THR A 43 -7.73 -2.31 15.68
CA THR A 43 -9.06 -2.92 15.81
C THR A 43 -9.12 -3.92 16.97
N TYR A 44 -10.21 -3.84 17.76
CA TYR A 44 -10.51 -4.56 19.00
C TYR A 44 -10.49 -6.12 18.91
N TYR A 45 -10.10 -6.68 17.77
CA TYR A 45 -10.08 -8.11 17.45
C TYR A 45 -8.80 -8.61 16.75
N GLY A 46 -7.75 -7.78 16.63
CA GLY A 46 -6.48 -8.21 16.03
C GLY A 46 -6.49 -8.32 14.50
N ALA A 47 -7.48 -7.72 13.82
CA ALA A 47 -7.47 -7.60 12.38
C ALA A 47 -6.61 -6.40 11.97
N GLN A 48 -5.53 -6.66 11.23
CA GLN A 48 -4.70 -5.62 10.61
C GLN A 48 -5.44 -5.09 9.38
N HIS A 49 -5.79 -3.81 9.38
CA HIS A 49 -6.32 -3.15 8.19
C HIS A 49 -5.16 -2.48 7.46
N LYS A 50 -5.06 -2.71 6.14
CA LYS A 50 -4.01 -2.12 5.31
C LYS A 50 -4.65 -1.14 4.35
N THR A 51 -4.23 0.10 4.41
CA THR A 51 -4.74 1.19 3.57
C THR A 51 -3.60 1.69 2.68
N VAL A 52 -3.87 2.02 1.42
CA VAL A 52 -2.87 2.61 0.50
C VAL A 52 -3.37 3.96 0.01
N GLU A 53 -2.47 4.94 -0.01
CA GLU A 53 -2.76 6.34 -0.34
C GLU A 53 -1.68 6.87 -1.30
N VAL A 54 -2.03 7.87 -2.11
CA VAL A 54 -1.08 8.58 -2.99
C VAL A 54 -0.36 9.66 -2.17
N VAL A 55 0.96 9.78 -2.34
CA VAL A 55 1.79 10.73 -1.56
C VAL A 55 1.95 12.08 -2.27
N ASP A 56 1.90 12.11 -3.60
CA ASP A 56 1.96 13.33 -4.40
C ASP A 56 0.55 13.96 -4.52
N ALA A 57 0.34 15.11 -3.87
CA ALA A 57 -0.88 15.92 -3.93
C ALA A 57 -0.55 17.38 -4.30
#